data_AF-A0AB39XMS8-F1
#
_entry.id   AF-A0AB39XMS8-F1
#
_cell.length_a   1.000
_cell.length_b   1.000
_cell.length_c   1.000
_cell.angle_alpha   90.00
_cell.angle_beta   90.00
_cell.angle_gamma   90.00
#
_symmetry.space_group_name_H-M   'P 1'
#
loop_
_entity.id
_entity.type
_entity.pdbx_description
1 polymer ?
#
loop_
_entity_poly.entity_id
_entity_poly.type
_entity_poly.pdbx_seq_one_letter_code
_entity_poly.pdbx_strand_id
1 'polypeptide(L)'
;MTISRNETARLSRRALTLVPDRDCPLCPRLVAFREANRAREPLWHNAPVAPFGDTKARLLIVGLAPGMQGANRTGRPFTGDYAGDLLYATLIEYGFAKGSYQARPDDGLRLVDCRIANAVHCVPPQNKPLPAEINTCRQFLVANLATMPNLRAIVALGRIAHDSVLKPLNLKASQAPLRPWRGASGRRVQALRQLSLLALQHEHPRADAGHVPKCVREGEG
;
A
#
# COMPACT_ATOMS: atom_id res chain seq x y z
N MET A 1 11.40 15.88 -6.32
CA MET A 1 11.56 15.56 -4.87
C MET A 1 11.99 14.12 -4.70
N THR A 2 13.26 13.93 -4.40
CA THR A 2 13.96 12.65 -4.51
C THR A 2 14.12 12.04 -3.13
N ILE A 3 13.80 10.75 -2.97
CA ILE A 3 14.49 9.93 -1.96
C ILE A 3 15.98 10.15 -2.25
N SER A 4 16.74 10.64 -1.26
CA SER A 4 18.16 10.98 -1.48
C SER A 4 18.85 9.77 -2.11
N ARG A 5 19.53 9.96 -3.25
CA ARG A 5 20.28 8.89 -3.95
C ARG A 5 21.22 8.15 -2.98
N ASN A 6 21.73 8.85 -1.96
CA ASN A 6 22.57 8.27 -0.91
C ASN A 6 21.82 7.33 0.04
N GLU A 7 20.55 7.57 0.31
CA GLU A 7 19.72 6.73 1.19
C GLU A 7 19.22 5.49 0.45
N THR A 8 18.86 5.65 -0.83
CA THR A 8 18.58 4.53 -1.74
C THR A 8 19.81 3.65 -1.95
N ALA A 9 21.00 4.23 -2.11
CA ALA A 9 22.26 3.49 -2.24
C ALA A 9 22.68 2.77 -0.93
N ARG A 10 22.37 3.34 0.23
CA ARG A 10 22.63 2.71 1.53
C ARG A 10 21.65 1.53 1.80
N LEU A 11 20.40 1.67 1.37
CA LEU A 11 19.39 0.61 1.37
C LEU A 11 19.70 -0.50 0.35
N SER A 12 20.40 -0.18 -0.75
CA SER A 12 20.79 -1.13 -1.81
C SER A 12 21.91 -2.11 -1.42
N ARG A 13 22.71 -1.84 -0.37
CA ARG A 13 23.79 -2.75 0.06
C ARG A 13 23.32 -3.91 0.96
N ARG A 14 22.10 -3.82 1.51
CA ARG A 14 21.40 -4.96 2.12
C ARG A 14 20.39 -5.46 1.08
N ALA A 15 20.27 -6.78 0.91
CA ALA A 15 19.15 -7.33 0.17
C ALA A 15 17.86 -6.78 0.81
N LEU A 16 17.11 -5.98 0.04
CA LEU A 16 15.86 -5.39 0.52
C LEU A 16 14.81 -6.48 0.61
N THR A 17 14.53 -6.94 1.82
CA THR A 17 13.45 -7.89 2.06
C THR A 17 12.11 -7.18 1.86
N LEU A 18 11.43 -7.48 0.76
CA LEU A 18 10.13 -6.89 0.41
C LEU A 18 8.97 -7.45 1.23
N VAL A 19 9.09 -8.73 1.57
CA VAL A 19 8.06 -9.49 2.27
C VAL A 19 8.73 -10.12 3.48
N PRO A 20 8.21 -9.90 4.70
CA PRO A 20 8.74 -10.63 5.85
C PRO A 20 8.61 -12.12 5.62
N ASP A 21 9.61 -12.88 6.08
CA ASP A 21 9.55 -14.34 6.08
C ASP A 21 8.25 -14.84 6.74
N ARG A 22 7.73 -15.98 6.29
CA ARG A 22 6.50 -16.59 6.85
C ARG A 22 6.54 -16.66 8.38
N ASP A 23 7.72 -16.95 8.94
CA ASP A 23 7.97 -17.13 10.36
C ASP A 23 8.75 -15.96 10.98
N CYS A 24 8.73 -14.79 10.33
CA CYS A 24 9.37 -13.55 10.79
C CYS A 24 9.24 -13.35 12.32
N PRO A 25 10.36 -13.28 13.06
CA PRO A 25 10.37 -13.33 14.53
C PRO A 25 10.37 -11.94 15.19
N LEU A 26 10.40 -10.86 14.39
CA LEU A 26 10.81 -9.53 14.85
C LEU A 26 9.84 -8.85 15.84
N CYS A 27 8.60 -9.32 15.92
CA CYS A 27 7.56 -8.72 16.78
C CYS A 27 6.97 -9.78 17.72
N PRO A 28 7.55 -10.02 18.92
CA PRO A 28 7.17 -11.15 19.78
C PRO A 28 5.68 -11.27 20.09
N ARG A 29 4.98 -10.15 20.33
CA ARG A 29 3.53 -10.15 20.58
C ARG A 29 2.72 -10.59 19.36
N LEU A 30 3.13 -10.15 18.16
CA LEU A 30 2.48 -10.56 16.90
C LEU A 30 2.80 -12.01 16.56
N VAL A 31 4.01 -12.47 16.86
CA VAL A 31 4.41 -13.87 16.73
C VAL A 31 3.54 -14.75 17.63
N ALA A 32 3.45 -14.43 18.93
CA ALA A 32 2.62 -15.19 19.85
C ALA A 32 1.14 -15.24 19.40
N PHE A 33 0.60 -14.11 18.92
CA PHE A 33 -0.76 -14.07 18.40
C PHE A 33 -0.94 -14.87 17.11
N ARG A 34 0.05 -14.84 16.21
CA ARG A 34 0.07 -15.65 14.99
C ARG A 34 0.09 -17.14 15.32
N GLU A 35 0.94 -17.59 16.23
CA GLU A 35 1.01 -19.01 16.62
C GLU A 35 -0.31 -19.47 17.29
N ALA A 36 -0.92 -18.64 18.14
CA ALA A 36 -2.25 -18.92 18.69
C ALA A 36 -3.32 -19.05 17.59
N ASN A 37 -3.26 -18.20 16.55
CA ASN A 37 -4.17 -18.30 15.42
C ASN A 37 -3.89 -19.51 14.53
N ARG A 38 -2.63 -19.94 14.36
CA ARG A 38 -2.29 -21.19 13.65
C ARG A 38 -2.84 -22.41 14.36
N ALA A 39 -2.78 -22.43 15.69
CA ALA A 39 -3.35 -23.51 16.49
C ALA A 39 -4.89 -23.55 16.37
N ARG A 40 -5.55 -22.39 16.39
CA ARG A 40 -7.01 -22.31 16.30
C ARG A 40 -7.55 -22.52 14.88
N GLU A 41 -6.85 -22.01 13.88
CA GLU A 41 -7.30 -21.94 12.48
C GLU A 41 -6.17 -22.43 11.54
N PRO A 42 -5.82 -23.72 11.55
CA PRO A 42 -4.61 -24.23 10.87
C PRO A 42 -4.64 -24.09 9.35
N LEU A 43 -5.83 -23.96 8.75
CA LEU A 43 -6.00 -23.80 7.30
C LEU A 43 -5.90 -22.35 6.82
N TRP A 44 -5.84 -21.38 7.74
CA TRP A 44 -5.72 -19.96 7.39
C TRP A 44 -4.27 -19.59 7.09
N HIS A 45 -4.08 -18.49 6.36
CA HIS A 45 -2.75 -17.98 6.01
C HIS A 45 -1.84 -17.79 7.23
N ASN A 46 -2.33 -17.12 8.28
CA ASN A 46 -1.65 -16.95 9.58
C ASN A 46 -0.13 -16.70 9.47
N ALA A 47 0.24 -15.75 8.62
CA ALA A 47 1.61 -15.36 8.35
C ALA A 47 1.63 -13.88 7.95
N PRO A 48 2.81 -13.23 7.89
CA PRO A 48 2.90 -11.91 7.30
C PRO A 48 2.26 -11.89 5.90
N VAL A 49 1.39 -10.92 5.66
CA VAL A 49 0.65 -10.77 4.40
C VAL A 49 1.56 -10.03 3.42
N ALA A 50 1.82 -10.68 2.28
CA ALA A 50 2.62 -10.08 1.21
C ALA A 50 1.85 -8.92 0.54
N PRO A 51 2.55 -7.90 0.03
CA PRO A 51 1.94 -6.93 -0.87
C PRO A 51 1.41 -7.61 -2.15
N PHE A 52 0.36 -7.05 -2.71
CA PHE A 52 -0.31 -7.55 -3.91
C PHE A 52 -0.20 -6.55 -5.06
N GLY A 53 0.04 -7.02 -6.29
CA GLY A 53 0.21 -6.17 -7.48
C GLY A 53 1.67 -6.04 -7.95
N ASP A 54 1.89 -5.29 -9.02
CA ASP A 54 3.20 -5.17 -9.69
C ASP A 54 4.12 -4.17 -8.96
N THR A 55 5.42 -4.48 -8.84
CA THR A 55 6.41 -3.52 -8.34
C THR A 55 6.64 -2.37 -9.32
N LYS A 56 6.30 -2.51 -10.60
CA LYS A 56 6.37 -1.44 -11.61
C LYS A 56 5.13 -0.51 -11.62
N ALA A 57 4.18 -0.72 -10.73
CA ALA A 57 2.96 0.09 -10.63
C ALA A 57 3.26 1.56 -10.28
N ARG A 58 2.44 2.47 -10.82
CA ARG A 58 2.51 3.92 -10.53
C ARG A 58 1.69 4.32 -9.31
N LEU A 59 0.73 3.49 -8.86
CA LEU A 59 -0.07 3.72 -7.67
C LEU A 59 0.25 2.69 -6.57
N LEU A 60 0.44 3.16 -5.33
CA LEU A 60 0.52 2.32 -4.14
C LEU A 60 -0.62 2.64 -3.16
N ILE A 61 -1.42 1.65 -2.79
CA ILE A 61 -2.34 1.71 -1.65
C ILE A 61 -1.63 1.16 -0.41
N VAL A 62 -1.69 1.88 0.71
CA VAL A 62 -1.10 1.44 1.98
C VAL A 62 -2.18 1.37 3.06
N GLY A 63 -2.44 0.17 3.57
CA GLY A 63 -3.30 -0.08 4.72
C GLY A 63 -2.55 -0.09 6.05
N LEU A 64 -3.32 -0.25 7.13
CA LEU A 64 -2.78 -0.34 8.50
C LEU A 64 -2.12 -1.69 8.77
N ALA A 65 -2.91 -2.76 8.76
CA ALA A 65 -2.49 -4.14 8.98
C ALA A 65 -3.57 -5.12 8.48
N PRO A 66 -3.27 -6.43 8.36
CA PRO A 66 -4.28 -7.45 8.07
C PRO A 66 -5.43 -7.46 9.08
N GLY A 67 -6.66 -7.54 8.57
CA GLY A 67 -7.83 -7.91 9.37
C GLY A 67 -7.84 -9.40 9.71
N MET A 68 -8.42 -9.75 10.86
CA MET A 68 -8.43 -11.12 11.36
C MET A 68 -9.16 -12.11 10.44
N GLN A 69 -10.39 -11.77 10.01
CA GLN A 69 -11.19 -12.59 9.09
C GLN A 69 -10.87 -12.32 7.62
N GLY A 70 -10.13 -11.24 7.36
CA GLY A 70 -9.68 -10.82 6.04
C GLY A 70 -8.32 -11.41 5.69
N ALA A 71 -7.34 -10.54 5.50
CA ALA A 71 -6.03 -10.93 4.98
C ALA A 71 -5.24 -11.90 5.88
N ASN A 72 -5.53 -11.98 7.19
CA ASN A 72 -4.92 -13.03 8.04
C ASN A 72 -5.43 -14.44 7.69
N ARG A 73 -6.69 -14.54 7.25
CA ARG A 73 -7.27 -15.79 6.76
C ARG A 73 -6.85 -16.06 5.31
N THR A 74 -6.94 -15.05 4.45
CA THR A 74 -6.84 -15.23 2.99
C THR A 74 -5.43 -15.06 2.42
N GLY A 75 -4.51 -14.42 3.14
CA GLY A 75 -3.14 -14.15 2.68
C GLY A 75 -3.01 -13.04 1.64
N ARG A 76 -4.12 -12.45 1.18
CA ARG A 76 -4.13 -11.34 0.22
C ARG A 76 -4.61 -10.05 0.92
N PRO A 77 -3.89 -8.91 0.81
CA PRO A 77 -4.33 -7.64 1.39
C PRO A 77 -5.78 -7.32 1.09
N PHE A 78 -6.51 -6.81 2.09
CA PHE A 78 -7.92 -6.41 1.97
C PHE A 78 -8.84 -7.48 1.39
N THR A 79 -8.54 -8.78 1.55
CA THR A 79 -9.37 -9.86 0.99
C THR A 79 -10.09 -10.63 2.08
N GLY A 80 -11.41 -10.79 1.98
CA GLY A 80 -12.21 -11.53 2.95
C GLY A 80 -12.82 -10.69 4.08
N ASP A 81 -12.79 -9.36 3.97
CA ASP A 81 -13.44 -8.44 4.90
C ASP A 81 -14.14 -7.29 4.16
N TYR A 82 -14.96 -6.53 4.90
CA TYR A 82 -15.75 -5.41 4.36
C TYR A 82 -14.89 -4.28 3.78
N ALA A 83 -13.68 -4.07 4.31
CA ALA A 83 -12.78 -3.06 3.77
C ALA A 83 -12.34 -3.44 2.35
N GLY A 84 -12.18 -4.73 2.09
CA GLY A 84 -11.96 -5.31 0.77
C GLY A 84 -13.05 -5.06 -0.24
N ASP A 85 -14.30 -5.33 0.11
CA ASP A 85 -15.45 -5.15 -0.79
C ASP A 85 -15.47 -3.74 -1.36
N LEU A 86 -15.25 -2.75 -0.50
CA LEU A 86 -15.21 -1.35 -0.86
C LEU A 86 -13.98 -0.98 -1.68
N LEU A 87 -12.79 -1.39 -1.23
CA LEU A 87 -11.53 -1.04 -1.89
C LEU A 87 -11.47 -1.63 -3.30
N TYR A 88 -11.73 -2.92 -3.46
CA TYR A 88 -11.62 -3.57 -4.76
C TYR A 88 -12.71 -3.10 -5.73
N ALA A 89 -13.94 -2.86 -5.26
CA ALA A 89 -14.97 -2.25 -6.10
C ALA A 89 -14.53 -0.86 -6.62
N THR A 90 -13.95 -0.03 -5.74
CA THR A 90 -13.42 1.29 -6.10
C THR A 90 -12.27 1.18 -7.11
N LEU A 91 -11.33 0.25 -6.89
CA LEU A 91 -10.21 0.06 -7.81
C LEU A 91 -10.66 -0.42 -9.18
N ILE A 92 -11.69 -1.26 -9.26
CA ILE A 92 -12.30 -1.68 -10.53
C ILE A 92 -12.95 -0.49 -11.23
N GLU A 93 -13.75 0.29 -10.51
CA GLU A 93 -14.44 1.47 -11.04
C GLU A 93 -13.47 2.48 -11.67
N TYR A 94 -12.32 2.73 -11.04
CA TYR A 94 -11.29 3.65 -11.53
C TYR A 94 -10.25 3.00 -12.45
N GLY A 95 -10.42 1.73 -12.84
CA GLY A 95 -9.53 1.05 -13.78
C GLY A 95 -8.17 0.61 -13.23
N PHE A 96 -7.99 0.65 -11.91
CA PHE A 96 -6.79 0.15 -11.19
C PHE A 96 -6.87 -1.35 -10.85
N ALA A 97 -7.99 -2.00 -11.16
CA ALA A 97 -8.16 -3.45 -11.08
C ALA A 97 -9.08 -3.95 -12.20
N LYS A 98 -8.96 -5.24 -12.53
CA LYS A 98 -9.80 -5.95 -13.50
C LYS A 98 -10.21 -7.32 -12.94
N GLY A 99 -11.34 -7.84 -13.41
CA GLY A 99 -11.92 -9.10 -12.97
C GLY A 99 -13.07 -8.91 -11.98
N SER A 100 -13.44 -9.99 -11.30
CA SER A 100 -14.50 -10.00 -10.29
C SER A 100 -13.90 -10.30 -8.93
N TYR A 101 -14.15 -9.42 -7.95
CA TYR A 101 -13.74 -9.67 -6.57
C TYR A 101 -14.75 -10.62 -5.91
N GLN A 102 -14.28 -11.75 -5.39
CA GLN A 102 -15.12 -12.76 -4.73
C GLN A 102 -14.67 -13.05 -3.30
N ALA A 103 -13.92 -12.14 -2.68
CA ALA A 103 -13.41 -12.26 -1.32
C ALA A 103 -12.57 -13.54 -1.05
N ARG A 104 -11.92 -14.06 -2.11
CA ARG A 104 -11.00 -15.21 -2.08
C ARG A 104 -9.72 -14.88 -2.85
N PRO A 105 -8.55 -15.40 -2.46
CA PRO A 105 -7.28 -15.06 -3.10
C PRO A 105 -7.17 -15.50 -4.57
N ASP A 106 -7.93 -16.52 -4.98
CA ASP A 106 -7.95 -17.17 -6.28
C ASP A 106 -9.11 -16.73 -7.19
N ASP A 107 -9.79 -15.62 -6.86
CA ASP A 107 -10.98 -15.12 -7.57
C ASP A 107 -10.73 -14.52 -8.97
N GLY A 108 -9.48 -14.54 -9.44
CA GLY A 108 -9.10 -14.02 -10.76
C GLY A 108 -8.99 -12.49 -10.84
N LEU A 109 -9.21 -11.76 -9.73
CA LEU A 109 -8.97 -10.32 -9.67
C LEU A 109 -7.48 -10.02 -9.85
N ARG A 110 -7.18 -9.02 -10.69
CA ARG A 110 -5.81 -8.55 -10.93
C ARG A 110 -5.75 -7.04 -10.80
N LEU A 111 -4.70 -6.53 -10.19
CA LEU A 111 -4.42 -5.09 -10.16
C LEU A 111 -3.82 -4.64 -11.48
N VAL A 112 -4.17 -3.42 -11.90
CA VAL A 112 -3.67 -2.77 -13.10
C VAL A 112 -2.99 -1.48 -12.67
N ASP A 113 -1.67 -1.41 -12.87
CA ASP A 113 -0.85 -0.24 -12.51
C ASP A 113 -1.00 0.22 -11.04
N CYS A 114 -1.38 -0.73 -10.19
CA CYS A 114 -1.65 -0.55 -8.78
C CYS A 114 -0.97 -1.66 -7.98
N ARG A 115 -0.47 -1.31 -6.80
CA ARG A 115 0.04 -2.23 -5.79
C ARG A 115 -0.61 -1.90 -4.45
N ILE A 116 -0.83 -2.90 -3.62
CA ILE A 116 -1.41 -2.78 -2.28
C ILE A 116 -0.44 -3.39 -1.26
N ALA A 117 -0.13 -2.64 -0.21
CA ALA A 117 0.68 -3.08 0.93
C ALA A 117 0.05 -2.64 2.27
N ASN A 118 0.65 -3.03 3.39
CA ASN A 118 0.29 -2.57 4.73
C ASN A 118 1.49 -2.02 5.47
N ALA A 119 1.26 -1.12 6.43
CA ALA A 119 2.31 -0.62 7.33
C ALA A 119 2.82 -1.70 8.30
N VAL A 120 1.93 -2.60 8.73
CA VAL A 120 2.27 -3.80 9.51
C VAL A 120 1.77 -5.03 8.74
N HIS A 121 2.63 -6.02 8.56
CA HIS A 121 2.31 -7.18 7.72
C HIS A 121 1.64 -8.35 8.48
N CYS A 122 1.72 -8.42 9.80
CA CYS A 122 1.01 -9.42 10.61
C CYS A 122 -0.27 -8.85 11.20
N VAL A 123 -1.29 -9.69 11.43
CA VAL A 123 -2.49 -9.28 12.17
C VAL A 123 -2.13 -8.92 13.61
N PRO A 124 -2.48 -7.72 14.08
CA PRO A 124 -2.34 -7.37 15.48
C PRO A 124 -3.60 -7.76 16.27
N PRO A 125 -3.45 -8.20 17.54
CA PRO A 125 -4.58 -8.35 18.45
C PRO A 125 -5.47 -7.10 18.44
N GLN A 126 -6.78 -7.30 18.38
CA GLN A 126 -7.80 -6.23 18.32
C GLN A 126 -7.63 -5.24 17.16
N ASN A 127 -6.88 -5.61 16.11
CA ASN A 127 -6.51 -4.72 15.01
C ASN A 127 -5.75 -3.46 15.48
N LYS A 128 -4.97 -3.57 16.57
CA LYS A 128 -4.21 -2.46 17.18
C LYS A 128 -2.72 -2.82 17.27
N PRO A 129 -1.89 -2.44 16.29
CA PRO A 129 -0.46 -2.63 16.38
C PRO A 129 0.16 -1.62 17.35
N LEU A 130 1.22 -2.02 18.04
CA LEU A 130 1.98 -1.18 18.95
C LEU A 130 2.97 -0.29 18.17
N PRO A 131 3.37 0.88 18.70
CA PRO A 131 4.37 1.73 18.06
C PRO A 131 5.67 1.01 17.71
N ALA A 132 6.15 0.11 18.59
CA ALA A 132 7.33 -0.71 18.35
C ALA A 132 7.16 -1.67 17.15
N GLU A 133 5.98 -2.27 17.01
CA GLU A 133 5.65 -3.18 15.90
C GLU A 133 5.55 -2.41 14.57
N ILE A 134 4.90 -1.25 14.58
CA ILE A 134 4.83 -0.35 13.42
C ILE A 134 6.24 0.07 13.00
N ASN A 135 7.08 0.46 13.97
CA ASN A 135 8.45 0.87 13.68
C ASN A 135 9.31 -0.26 13.12
N THR A 136 9.17 -1.45 13.68
CA THR A 136 9.89 -2.65 13.24
C THR A 136 9.45 -3.07 11.85
N CYS A 137 8.15 -3.15 11.59
CA CYS A 137 7.61 -3.64 10.32
C CYS A 137 7.81 -2.63 9.17
N ARG A 138 8.01 -1.34 9.48
CA ARG A 138 8.26 -0.30 8.46
C ARG A 138 9.43 -0.61 7.54
N GLN A 139 10.44 -1.37 7.98
CA GLN A 139 11.56 -1.77 7.12
C GLN A 139 11.11 -2.46 5.82
N PHE A 140 10.03 -3.25 5.87
CA PHE A 140 9.46 -3.93 4.71
C PHE A 140 8.71 -2.94 3.81
N LEU A 141 8.00 -1.97 4.39
CA LEU A 141 7.37 -0.89 3.63
C LEU A 141 8.42 -0.02 2.93
N VAL A 142 9.54 0.31 3.59
CA VAL A 142 10.67 1.03 2.98
C VAL A 142 11.23 0.26 1.80
N ALA A 143 11.45 -1.05 1.97
CA ALA A 143 11.89 -1.92 0.88
C ALA A 143 10.91 -1.90 -0.31
N ASN A 144 9.61 -1.99 -0.04
CA ASN A 144 8.58 -1.89 -1.09
C ASN A 144 8.67 -0.57 -1.85
N LEU A 145 8.68 0.57 -1.15
CA LEU A 145 8.80 1.89 -1.76
C LEU A 145 10.07 2.01 -2.64
N ALA A 146 11.20 1.51 -2.14
CA ALA A 146 12.48 1.56 -2.87
C ALA A 146 12.49 0.71 -4.15
N THR A 147 11.66 -0.33 -4.23
CA THR A 147 11.56 -1.22 -5.40
C THR A 147 10.47 -0.84 -6.39
N MET A 148 9.81 0.30 -6.20
CA MET A 148 8.80 0.82 -7.12
C MET A 148 9.32 2.01 -7.93
N PRO A 149 10.11 1.79 -9.01
CA PRO A 149 10.80 2.87 -9.73
C PRO A 149 9.84 3.82 -10.46
N ASN A 150 8.61 3.37 -10.74
CA ASN A 150 7.60 4.14 -11.45
C ASN A 150 6.58 4.80 -10.52
N LEU A 151 6.74 4.68 -9.19
CA LEU A 151 5.75 5.15 -8.23
C LEU A 151 5.49 6.65 -8.37
N ARG A 152 4.23 7.02 -8.63
CA ARG A 152 3.77 8.42 -8.79
C ARG A 152 2.81 8.87 -7.71
N ALA A 153 2.05 7.96 -7.12
CA ALA A 153 1.06 8.30 -6.11
C ALA A 153 0.95 7.24 -5.03
N ILE A 154 0.75 7.68 -3.79
CA ILE A 154 0.46 6.81 -2.64
C ILE A 154 -0.86 7.23 -2.01
N VAL A 155 -1.76 6.26 -1.82
CA VAL A 155 -2.99 6.43 -1.05
C VAL A 155 -2.82 5.70 0.27
N ALA A 156 -2.67 6.44 1.37
CA ALA A 156 -2.59 5.84 2.70
C ALA A 156 -3.95 5.85 3.40
N LEU A 157 -4.37 4.68 3.86
CA LEU A 157 -5.68 4.43 4.47
C LEU A 157 -5.56 4.49 6.00
N GLY A 158 -5.87 5.65 6.56
CA GLY A 158 -5.81 5.92 8.00
C GLY A 158 -4.45 6.41 8.51
N ARG A 159 -4.46 6.86 9.78
CA ARG A 159 -3.33 7.56 10.41
C ARG A 159 -2.02 6.76 10.46
N ILE A 160 -2.08 5.48 10.82
CA ILE A 160 -0.90 4.64 10.96
C ILE A 160 -0.24 4.39 9.60
N ALA A 161 -1.03 4.10 8.57
CA ALA A 161 -0.53 3.91 7.22
C ALA A 161 0.15 5.20 6.73
N HIS A 162 -0.53 6.33 6.89
CA HIS A 162 -0.04 7.64 6.53
C HIS A 162 1.31 7.98 7.18
N ASP A 163 1.38 7.92 8.52
CA ASP A 163 2.59 8.26 9.25
C ASP A 163 3.74 7.29 8.93
N SER A 164 3.42 6.04 8.57
CA SER A 164 4.41 5.04 8.15
C SER A 164 4.98 5.30 6.76
N VAL A 165 4.21 5.95 5.87
CA VAL A 165 4.66 6.40 4.54
C VAL A 165 5.47 7.69 4.62
N LEU A 166 5.08 8.65 5.48
CA LEU A 166 5.77 9.94 5.55
C LEU A 166 7.23 9.82 6.02
N LYS A 167 7.48 8.95 7.00
CA LYS A 167 8.82 8.75 7.59
C LYS A 167 9.91 8.40 6.54
N PRO A 168 9.77 7.35 5.72
CA PRO A 168 10.77 7.02 4.70
C PRO A 168 10.88 8.04 3.56
N LEU A 169 9.87 8.90 3.39
CA LEU A 169 9.90 10.00 2.42
C LEU A 169 10.45 11.30 3.01
N ASN A 170 10.83 11.29 4.30
CA ASN A 170 11.26 12.47 5.06
C ASN A 170 10.27 13.64 4.97
N LEU A 171 8.97 13.33 5.01
CA LEU A 171 7.89 14.31 4.96
C LEU A 171 7.31 14.60 6.33
N LYS A 172 6.97 15.85 6.58
CA LYS A 172 6.19 16.27 7.75
C LYS A 172 4.70 16.11 7.46
N ALA A 173 3.91 15.84 8.49
CA ALA A 173 2.45 15.73 8.36
C ALA A 173 1.79 17.01 7.81
N SER A 174 2.42 18.17 7.97
CA SER A 174 1.97 19.44 7.36
C SER A 174 2.11 19.47 5.84
N GLN A 175 3.05 18.73 5.27
CA GLN A 175 3.28 18.66 3.82
C GLN A 175 2.32 17.69 3.13
N ALA A 176 1.73 16.78 3.89
CA ALA A 176 0.75 15.80 3.43
C ALA A 176 -0.31 15.62 4.52
N PRO A 177 -1.27 16.55 4.68
CA PRO A 177 -2.27 16.43 5.72
C PRO A 177 -3.25 15.29 5.41
N LEU A 178 -3.58 14.49 6.42
CA LEU A 178 -4.72 13.58 6.35
C LEU A 178 -5.99 14.40 6.22
N ARG A 179 -6.76 14.12 5.16
CA ARG A 179 -8.03 14.78 4.92
C ARG A 179 -9.15 13.76 5.13
N PRO A 180 -10.28 14.16 5.75
CA PRO A 180 -11.49 13.38 5.66
C PRO A 180 -11.84 13.23 4.18
N TRP A 181 -12.04 11.99 3.73
CA TRP A 181 -12.49 11.79 2.36
C TRP A 181 -13.90 12.33 2.22
N ARG A 182 -14.06 13.33 1.34
CA ARG A 182 -15.35 13.82 0.89
C ARG A 182 -15.44 13.35 -0.56
N GLY A 183 -16.05 12.18 -0.77
CA GLY A 183 -16.13 11.59 -2.09
C GLY A 183 -16.69 12.54 -3.15
N ALA A 184 -16.39 12.24 -4.42
CA ALA A 184 -17.23 12.70 -5.51
C ALA A 184 -18.65 12.18 -5.29
N SER A 185 -19.64 13.03 -5.49
CA SER A 185 -21.07 12.81 -5.24
C SER A 185 -21.57 11.37 -5.47
N GLY A 186 -22.07 10.71 -4.42
CA GLY A 186 -22.83 9.45 -4.56
C GLY A 186 -22.67 8.49 -3.39
N ARG A 187 -23.63 8.52 -2.47
CA ARG A 187 -23.90 7.59 -1.35
C ARG A 187 -23.15 6.23 -1.35
N ARG A 188 -22.52 5.95 -0.19
CA ARG A 188 -22.00 4.66 0.36
C ARG A 188 -20.49 4.40 0.28
N VAL A 189 -19.68 5.18 0.99
CA VAL A 189 -18.29 4.80 1.35
C VAL A 189 -17.97 5.35 2.75
N GLN A 190 -18.63 4.86 3.81
CA GLN A 190 -18.34 5.27 5.21
C GLN A 190 -17.11 4.57 5.82
N ALA A 191 -16.51 3.59 5.13
CA ALA A 191 -15.44 2.78 5.71
C ALA A 191 -14.03 3.41 5.61
N LEU A 192 -13.81 4.38 4.70
CA LEU A 192 -12.53 5.08 4.55
C LEU A 192 -12.59 6.46 5.22
N ARG A 193 -12.65 6.47 6.55
CA ARG A 193 -12.85 7.71 7.34
C ARG A 193 -11.71 8.72 7.19
N GLN A 194 -10.51 8.28 6.82
CA GLN A 194 -9.34 9.15 6.65
C GLN A 194 -8.48 8.65 5.48
N LEU A 195 -8.27 9.53 4.50
CA LEU A 195 -7.47 9.27 3.31
C LEU A 195 -6.47 10.40 3.15
N SER A 196 -5.25 10.04 2.77
CA SER A 196 -4.24 11.00 2.31
C SER A 196 -3.74 10.51 0.97
N LEU A 197 -3.86 11.36 -0.05
CA LEU A 197 -3.22 11.17 -1.33
C LEU A 197 -1.92 11.95 -1.32
N LEU A 198 -0.81 11.23 -1.46
CA LEU A 198 0.50 11.83 -1.69
C LEU A 198 0.84 11.67 -3.17
N ALA A 199 0.76 12.77 -3.92
CA ALA A 199 1.32 12.83 -5.26
C ALA A 199 2.83 13.05 -5.16
N LEU A 200 3.62 12.10 -5.68
CA LEU A 200 5.06 12.25 -5.81
C LEU A 200 5.32 13.01 -7.12
N GLN A 201 5.78 14.26 -7.02
CA GLN A 201 6.19 15.03 -8.20
C GLN A 201 7.40 14.36 -8.85
N HIS A 202 7.23 13.83 -10.07
CA HIS A 202 8.35 13.51 -10.96
C HIS A 202 8.93 14.81 -11.52
N GLU A 203 10.18 15.13 -11.20
CA GLU A 203 10.94 16.05 -12.03
C GLU A 203 11.41 15.26 -13.25
N HIS A 204 10.85 15.55 -14.42
CA HIS A 204 11.47 15.19 -15.69
C HIS A 204 12.87 15.82 -15.72
N PRO A 205 13.94 15.10 -16.11
CA PRO A 205 15.13 15.77 -16.60
C PRO A 205 14.67 16.67 -17.75
N ARG A 206 15.00 17.95 -17.69
CA ARG A 206 14.82 18.85 -18.83
C ARG A 206 15.52 18.18 -20.01
N ALA A 207 14.75 17.68 -20.97
CA ALA A 207 15.25 17.53 -22.32
C ALA A 207 15.68 18.94 -22.75
N ASP A 208 16.89 19.06 -23.28
CA ASP A 208 17.42 20.31 -23.79
C ASP A 208 16.35 21.07 -24.58
N ALA A 209 16.20 22.35 -24.24
CA ALA A 209 15.42 23.29 -25.02
C ALA A 209 16.10 23.43 -26.39
N GLY A 210 15.70 22.59 -27.34
CA GLY A 210 16.37 22.51 -28.62
C GLY A 210 15.64 21.78 -29.73
N HIS A 211 14.32 21.53 -29.64
CA HIS A 211 13.51 21.20 -30.83
C HIS A 211 12.01 21.23 -30.51
N VAL A 212 11.27 22.20 -31.06
CA VAL A 212 9.80 22.22 -31.05
C VAL A 212 9.32 22.06 -32.49
N PRO A 213 8.68 20.93 -32.86
CA PRO A 213 7.84 20.88 -34.05
C PRO A 213 6.51 21.60 -33.76
N LYS A 214 6.21 22.61 -34.57
CA LYS A 214 4.91 23.33 -34.61
C LYS A 214 3.83 22.48 -35.29
N CYS A 215 2.57 22.87 -35.04
CA CYS A 215 1.29 22.48 -35.67
C CYS A 215 0.62 21.26 -35.00
N VAL A 216 -0.67 21.29 -34.63
CA VAL A 216 -1.84 21.92 -35.29
C VAL A 216 -2.83 22.47 -34.22
N ARG A 217 -3.36 23.67 -34.47
CA ARG A 217 -4.57 24.21 -33.82
C ARG A 217 -5.78 23.98 -34.72
N GLU A 218 -6.91 23.78 -34.04
CA GLU A 218 -8.27 24.23 -34.39
C GLU A 218 -8.94 23.65 -35.64
N GLY A 219 -10.17 23.18 -35.42
CA GLY A 219 -11.13 22.76 -36.42
C GLY A 219 -12.52 22.69 -35.78
N GLU A 220 -13.07 23.85 -35.44
CA GLU A 220 -14.52 24.06 -35.46
C GLU A 220 -14.86 24.62 -36.85
N GLY A 221 -15.77 23.94 -37.53
CA GLY A 221 -16.39 24.28 -38.80
C GLY A 221 -17.64 23.42 -38.94
#